data_AF-A0A917VBP5-F1
#
_entry.id   AF-A0A917VBP5-F1
#
_cell.length_a   1.000
_cell.length_b   1.000
_cell.length_c   1.000
_cell.angle_alpha   90.00
_cell.angle_beta   90.00
_cell.angle_gamma   90.00
#
_symmetry.space_group_name_H-M   'P 1'
#
loop_
_entity.id
_entity.type
_entity.pdbx_description
1 polymer ?
#
loop_
_entity_poly.entity_id
_entity_poly.type
_entity_poly.pdbx_seq_one_letter_code
_entity_poly.pdbx_strand_id
1 'polypeptide(L)'
;MTAPLPGPIFDVIAVLNGVVDLRNYPRRHLVLSAPPSGGFVFGTDGYQRALLEPIVHLTNGIELLESQGWELVSVVTPQLDRQSFTVAFMRRTGKAHLA
;
A
#
# COMPACT_ATOMS: atom_id res chain seq x y z
N MET A 1 21.19 -15.60 10.91
CA MET A 1 20.57 -14.47 11.64
C MET A 1 19.44 -13.95 10.76
N THR A 2 18.18 -14.17 11.14
CA THR A 2 17.01 -13.73 10.36
C THR A 2 16.86 -12.23 10.55
N ALA A 3 16.92 -11.46 9.47
CA ALA A 3 16.64 -10.02 9.53
C ALA A 3 15.24 -9.82 10.15
N PRO A 4 15.02 -8.78 10.97
CA PRO A 4 13.67 -8.43 11.40
C PRO A 4 12.84 -8.26 10.14
N LEU A 5 11.66 -8.87 10.08
CA LEU A 5 10.67 -8.52 9.07
C LEU A 5 10.62 -6.98 9.04
N PRO A 6 10.78 -6.34 7.86
CA PRO A 6 10.55 -4.92 7.76
C PRO A 6 9.21 -4.65 8.45
N GLY A 7 9.09 -3.50 9.11
CA GLY A 7 7.90 -3.14 9.88
C GLY A 7 6.60 -3.34 9.07
N PRO A 8 5.43 -3.03 9.64
CA PRO A 8 4.14 -3.36 9.03
C PRO A 8 3.82 -2.62 7.70
N ILE A 9 4.81 -2.03 7.03
CA ILE A 9 4.74 -1.34 5.76
C ILE A 9 5.01 -2.33 4.63
N PHE A 10 4.04 -2.48 3.75
CA PHE A 10 4.11 -3.37 2.58
C PHE A 10 4.08 -2.55 1.29
N ASP A 11 4.88 -2.96 0.32
CA ASP A 11 4.77 -2.45 -1.05
C ASP A 11 3.45 -2.94 -1.66
N VAL A 12 2.59 -1.99 -2.05
CA VAL A 12 1.28 -2.30 -2.62
C VAL A 12 1.39 -3.08 -3.91
N ILE A 13 2.46 -2.88 -4.70
CA ILE A 13 2.69 -3.64 -5.94
C ILE A 13 2.98 -5.10 -5.62
N ALA A 14 3.76 -5.36 -4.58
CA ALA A 14 4.05 -6.73 -4.15
C ALA A 14 2.78 -7.45 -3.64
N VAL A 15 1.89 -6.73 -2.97
CA VAL A 15 0.58 -7.26 -2.54
C VAL A 15 -0.32 -7.55 -3.75
N LEU A 16 -0.46 -6.59 -4.67
CA LEU A 16 -1.29 -6.72 -5.87
C LEU A 16 -0.82 -7.87 -6.77
N ASN A 17 0.49 -8.09 -6.88
CA ASN A 17 1.07 -9.18 -7.65
C ASN A 17 1.06 -10.54 -6.93
N GLY A 18 0.53 -10.60 -5.69
CA GLY A 18 0.47 -11.84 -4.91
C GLY A 18 1.82 -12.32 -4.36
N VAL A 19 2.87 -11.48 -4.43
CA VAL A 19 4.17 -11.77 -3.81
C VAL A 19 4.07 -11.73 -2.28
N VAL A 20 3.17 -10.88 -1.76
CA VAL A 20 2.85 -10.77 -0.33
C VAL A 20 1.38 -11.13 -0.12
N ASP A 21 1.13 -12.22 0.62
CA ASP A 21 -0.21 -12.61 1.08
C ASP A 21 -0.45 -12.10 2.50
N LEU A 22 -1.49 -11.27 2.66
CA LEU A 22 -1.87 -10.65 3.92
C LEU A 22 -3.08 -11.31 4.59
N ARG A 23 -3.66 -12.38 4.00
CA ARG A 23 -4.82 -13.09 4.57
C ARG A 23 -4.51 -13.70 5.93
N ASN A 24 -3.30 -14.22 6.11
CA ASN A 24 -2.82 -14.80 7.36
C ASN A 24 -1.95 -13.85 8.18
N TYR A 25 -1.95 -12.55 7.86
CA TYR A 25 -1.13 -11.58 8.58
C TYR A 25 -1.56 -11.49 10.05
N PRO A 26 -0.63 -11.68 11.02
CA PRO A 26 -0.99 -11.84 12.43
C PRO A 26 -1.34 -10.53 13.14
N ARG A 27 -0.95 -9.37 12.57
CA ARG A 27 -1.22 -8.07 13.21
C ARG A 27 -2.56 -7.52 12.77
N ARG A 28 -3.17 -6.72 13.65
CA ARG A 28 -4.42 -6.00 13.38
C ARG A 28 -4.25 -4.73 12.56
N HIS A 29 -3.01 -4.26 12.38
CA HIS A 29 -2.72 -3.02 11.65
C HIS A 29 -1.57 -3.26 10.69
N LEU A 30 -1.70 -2.67 9.51
CA LEU A 30 -0.62 -2.59 8.52
C LEU A 30 -0.64 -1.25 7.82
N VAL A 31 0.41 -1.00 7.04
CA VAL A 31 0.56 0.16 6.18
C VAL A 31 0.82 -0.33 4.77
N LEU A 32 0.09 0.16 3.79
CA LEU A 32 0.44 0.04 2.39
C LEU A 32 1.24 1.26 1.98
N SER A 33 2.30 1.04 1.22
CA SER A 33 3.08 2.09 0.57
C SER A 33 3.05 1.89 -0.92
N ALA A 34 2.85 2.98 -1.67
CA ALA A 34 3.18 3.00 -3.09
C ALA A 34 4.46 3.81 -3.27
N PRO A 35 5.57 3.17 -3.66
CA PRO A 35 6.76 3.92 -4.04
C PRO A 35 6.42 4.81 -5.25
N PRO A 36 6.92 6.06 -5.29
CA PRO A 36 6.84 6.87 -6.51
C PRO A 36 7.53 6.12 -7.65
N SER A 37 6.95 6.14 -8.84
CA SER A 37 7.55 5.51 -10.01
C SER A 37 8.89 6.19 -10.31
N GLY A 38 9.99 5.47 -10.08
CA GLY A 38 11.37 5.98 -10.20
C GLY A 38 11.85 6.19 -11.65
N GLY A 39 10.94 6.33 -12.61
CA GLY A 39 11.27 6.47 -14.03
C GLY A 39 11.48 7.91 -14.45
N PHE A 40 12.48 8.17 -15.29
CA PHE A 40 12.53 9.40 -16.08
C PHE A 40 11.36 9.40 -17.04
N VAL A 41 10.43 10.32 -16.87
CA VAL A 41 9.30 10.45 -17.79
C VAL A 41 9.45 11.68 -18.66
N PHE A 42 9.38 11.47 -19.98
CA PHE A 42 9.46 12.52 -20.98
C PHE A 42 8.06 12.96 -21.38
N GLY A 43 7.84 14.28 -21.44
CA GLY A 43 6.55 14.87 -21.83
C GLY A 43 5.55 15.02 -20.68
N THR A 44 4.62 15.97 -20.83
CA THR A 44 3.63 16.35 -19.81
C THR A 44 2.71 15.20 -19.42
N ASP A 45 2.28 14.40 -20.39
CA ASP A 45 1.29 13.33 -20.19
C ASP A 45 1.90 12.16 -19.42
N GLY A 46 3.15 11.83 -19.74
CA GLY A 46 3.89 10.82 -19.00
C GLY A 46 4.19 11.29 -17.57
N TYR A 47 4.55 12.57 -17.38
CA TYR A 47 4.78 13.13 -16.05
C TYR A 47 3.51 13.09 -15.18
N GLN A 48 2.36 13.46 -15.74
CA GLN A 48 1.07 13.35 -15.05
C GLN A 48 0.75 11.89 -14.69
N ARG A 49 0.98 10.94 -15.60
CA ARG A 49 0.76 9.52 -15.31
C ARG A 49 1.63 9.02 -14.17
N ALA A 50 2.93 9.35 -14.16
CA ALA A 50 3.83 8.91 -13.09
C ALA A 50 3.49 9.53 -11.72
N LEU A 51 2.93 10.75 -11.69
CA LEU A 51 2.44 11.34 -10.45
C LEU A 51 1.19 10.62 -9.90
N LEU A 52 0.31 10.15 -10.78
CA LEU A 52 -0.96 9.54 -10.39
C LEU A 52 -0.86 8.02 -10.19
N GLU A 53 0.11 7.36 -10.81
CA GLU A 53 0.30 5.92 -10.75
C GLU A 53 0.40 5.38 -9.31
N PRO A 54 1.15 5.99 -8.37
CA PRO A 54 1.15 5.56 -6.97
C PRO A 54 -0.24 5.63 -6.31
N ILE A 55 -1.06 6.61 -6.68
CA ILE A 55 -2.43 6.77 -6.16
C ILE A 55 -3.32 5.64 -6.69
N VAL A 56 -3.21 5.31 -7.98
CA VAL A 56 -3.94 4.20 -8.60
C VAL A 56 -3.58 2.88 -7.92
N HIS A 57 -2.30 2.61 -7.74
CA HIS A 57 -1.84 1.38 -7.09
C HIS A 57 -2.30 1.27 -5.64
N LEU A 58 -2.25 2.37 -4.87
CA LEU A 58 -2.80 2.38 -3.51
C LEU A 58 -4.31 2.14 -3.49
N THR A 59 -5.05 2.76 -4.40
CA THR A 59 -6.51 2.58 -4.49
C THR A 59 -6.85 1.12 -4.73
N ASN A 60 -6.21 0.50 -5.72
CA ASN A 60 -6.39 -0.92 -6.04
C ASN A 60 -6.01 -1.83 -4.86
N GLY A 61 -4.92 -1.52 -4.17
CA GLY A 61 -4.48 -2.27 -2.99
C GLY A 61 -5.43 -2.16 -1.81
N ILE A 62 -5.99 -0.97 -1.58
CA ILE A 62 -7.01 -0.73 -0.56
C ILE A 62 -8.26 -1.57 -0.87
N GLU A 63 -8.80 -1.48 -2.10
CA GLU A 63 -9.97 -2.25 -2.53
C GLU A 63 -9.75 -3.77 -2.37
N LEU A 64 -8.57 -4.26 -2.77
CA LEU A 64 -8.20 -5.66 -2.59
C LEU A 64 -8.22 -6.05 -1.10
N LEU A 65 -7.63 -5.25 -0.22
CA LEU A 65 -7.61 -5.57 1.20
C LEU A 65 -8.98 -5.43 1.86
N GLU A 66 -9.80 -4.46 1.46
CA GLU A 66 -11.18 -4.34 1.95
C GLU A 66 -12.00 -5.59 1.63
N SER A 67 -11.81 -6.19 0.44
CA SER A 67 -12.42 -7.47 0.09
C SER A 67 -11.97 -8.65 0.99
N GLN A 68 -10.85 -8.48 1.70
CA GLN A 68 -10.26 -9.47 2.61
C GLN A 68 -10.50 -9.14 4.09
N GLY A 69 -11.40 -8.20 4.38
CA GLY A 69 -11.76 -7.84 5.75
C GLY A 69 -10.81 -6.84 6.40
N TRP A 70 -10.12 -6.02 5.61
CA TRP A 70 -9.42 -4.83 6.11
C TRP A 70 -10.32 -3.60 5.98
N GLU A 71 -9.95 -2.54 6.68
CA GLU A 71 -10.61 -1.23 6.68
C GLU A 71 -9.54 -0.16 6.57
N LEU A 72 -9.76 0.82 5.69
CA LEU A 72 -8.91 2.01 5.60
C LEU A 72 -9.10 2.90 6.83
N VAL A 73 -8.01 3.17 7.54
CA VAL A 73 -8.00 4.07 8.71
C VAL A 73 -7.66 5.50 8.30
N SER A 74 -6.61 5.68 7.50
CA SER A 74 -6.13 6.99 7.07
C SER A 74 -5.19 6.86 5.88
N VAL A 75 -5.11 7.91 5.08
CA VAL A 75 -4.06 8.10 4.07
C VAL A 75 -3.22 9.31 4.48
N VAL A 76 -1.90 9.20 4.38
CA VAL A 76 -1.00 10.33 4.62
C VAL A 76 0.07 10.35 3.54
N THR A 77 0.58 11.55 3.26
CA THR A 77 1.65 11.76 2.28
C THR A 77 2.83 12.46 2.96
N PRO A 78 3.66 11.75 3.74
CA PRO A 78 4.89 12.29 4.27
C PRO A 78 5.84 12.73 3.15
N GLN A 79 6.50 13.85 3.38
CA GLN A 79 7.61 14.30 2.56
C GLN A 79 8.92 14.00 3.29
N LEU A 80 9.80 13.21 2.66
CA LEU A 80 11.12 12.88 3.16
C LEU A 80 12.15 13.21 2.08
N ASP A 81 13.13 14.05 2.40
CA ASP A 81 14.24 14.41 1.51
C ASP A 81 13.82 14.74 0.06
N ARG A 82 12.79 15.60 -0.07
CA ARG A 82 12.17 16.06 -1.33
C ARG A 82 11.33 15.03 -2.09
N GLN A 83 11.13 13.85 -1.54
CA GLN A 83 10.26 12.82 -2.11
C GLN A 83 8.99 12.68 -1.27
N SER A 84 7.84 12.69 -1.94
CA SER A 84 6.55 12.44 -1.31
C SER A 84 6.23 10.95 -1.40
N PHE A 85 5.85 10.36 -0.28
CA PHE A 85 5.43 8.96 -0.20
C PHE A 85 3.99 8.93 0.26
N THR A 86 3.07 8.44 -0.56
CA THR A 86 1.70 8.21 -0.11
C THR A 86 1.65 6.85 0.56
N VAL A 87 1.08 6.80 1.76
CA VAL A 87 0.87 5.56 2.51
C VAL A 87 -0.55 5.49 3.04
N ALA A 88 -1.10 4.28 3.07
CA ALA A 88 -2.43 3.99 3.60
C ALA A 88 -2.33 3.10 4.84
N PHE A 89 -2.90 3.56 5.94
CA PHE A 89 -3.00 2.81 7.19
C PHE A 89 -4.26 1.95 7.14
N MET A 90 -4.08 0.65 7.34
CA MET A 90 -5.17 -0.33 7.28
C MET A 90 -5.33 -1.03 8.64
N ARG A 91 -6.57 -1.36 8.99
CA ARG A 91 -6.92 -2.11 10.19
C ARG A 91 -7.75 -3.34 9.82
N ARG A 92 -7.53 -4.45 10.52
CA ARG A 92 -8.33 -5.66 10.34
C ARG A 92 -9.72 -5.45 10.95
N THR A 93 -10.76 -5.67 10.16
CA THR A 93 -12.13 -5.69 10.67
C THR A 93 -12.32 -6.97 11.47
N GLY A 94 -12.78 -6.83 12.72
CA GLY A 94 -12.97 -7.95 13.64
C GLY A 94 -14.20 -8.82 13.33
N LYS A 95 -14.74 -8.78 12.10
CA LYS A 95 -15.86 -9.66 11.73
C LYS A 95 -15.33 -11.09 11.58
N ALA A 96 -15.28 -11.79 12.71
CA ALA A 96 -15.45 -13.23 12.71
C ALA A 96 -16.65 -13.54 11.81
N HIS A 97 -16.45 -14.44 10.85
CA HIS A 97 -17.55 -15.04 10.12
C HIS A 97 -18.57 -15.54 11.14
N LEU A 98 -19.70 -14.84 11.25
CA LEU A 98 -20.97 -15.44 11.65
C LEU A 98 -21.47 -16.17 10.40
N ALA A 99 -21.04 -17.42 10.27
CA ALA A 99 -21.63 -18.43 9.40
C ALA A 99 -21.48 -19.77 10.11
#